data_AF-A0A2G9RSR6-F1
#
_entry.id   AF-A0A2G9RSR6-F1
#
_cell.length_a   1.000
_cell.length_b   1.000
_cell.length_c   1.000
_cell.angle_alpha   90.00
_cell.angle_beta   90.00
_cell.angle_gamma   90.00
#
_symmetry.space_group_name_H-M   'P 1'
#
loop_
_entity.id
_entity.type
_entity.pdbx_description
1 polymer ?
#
loop_
_entity_poly.entity_id
_entity_poly.type
_entity_poly.pdbx_seq_one_letter_code
_entity_poly.pdbx_strand_id
1 'polypeptide(L)'
;ALKVVKHYNYKVEFSGVGKPPPEHEDVGFCSQIAVFIKNYTESEESINIKKQYKSIYKTVLHVVYPSLQEEKYLRNAVLNVALLHANRMKNSLLCDHKNKDENKQDITTGVTDHSKETYTYSKWSFGLETETQSEENEVAQPFIQGNTIHVPLEALFTISKVKKLCGTLDVMKNFIAGEVTLSADGKTIMYPVYLDDVLEV
;
A
#
# COMPACT_ATOMS: atom_id res chain seq x y z
N ALA A 1 36.33 -30.48 5.48
CA ALA A 1 34.95 -30.52 4.97
C ALA A 1 34.41 -31.94 4.78
N LEU A 2 34.99 -32.78 3.89
CA LEU A 2 34.42 -34.12 3.57
C LEU A 2 34.21 -35.06 4.78
N LYS A 3 35.09 -35.00 5.80
CA LYS A 3 34.91 -35.77 7.04
C LYS A 3 33.62 -35.38 7.79
N VAL A 4 33.33 -34.08 7.86
CA VAL A 4 32.12 -33.51 8.49
C VAL A 4 30.87 -33.93 7.72
N VAL A 5 30.94 -33.89 6.39
CA VAL A 5 29.88 -34.32 5.47
C VAL A 5 29.47 -35.76 5.74
N LYS A 6 30.44 -36.67 5.80
CA LYS A 6 30.19 -38.08 6.08
C LYS A 6 29.66 -38.31 7.50
N HIS A 7 30.22 -37.60 8.48
CA HIS A 7 29.87 -37.81 9.89
C HIS A 7 28.46 -37.31 10.24
N TYR A 8 28.04 -36.17 9.68
CA TYR A 8 26.75 -35.54 10.00
C TYR A 8 25.69 -35.71 8.91
N ASN A 9 25.94 -36.52 7.89
CA ASN A 9 25.05 -36.76 6.76
C ASN A 9 24.63 -35.46 6.02
N TYR A 10 25.63 -34.73 5.54
CA TYR A 10 25.43 -33.60 4.64
C TYR A 10 25.90 -33.97 3.23
N LYS A 11 25.54 -33.15 2.26
CA LYS A 11 26.24 -32.94 0.98
C LYS A 11 27.02 -31.63 1.08
N VAL A 12 28.14 -31.51 0.39
CA VAL A 12 28.90 -30.24 0.33
C VAL A 12 29.13 -29.83 -1.11
N GLU A 13 29.05 -28.53 -1.36
CA GLU A 13 29.45 -27.88 -2.60
C GLU A 13 30.62 -26.92 -2.30
N PHE A 14 31.69 -27.01 -3.08
CA PHE A 14 32.87 -26.17 -2.94
C PHE A 14 32.86 -25.09 -4.02
N SER A 15 33.07 -23.85 -3.60
CA SER A 15 33.15 -22.68 -4.47
C SER A 15 34.04 -21.62 -3.81
N GLY A 16 34.00 -20.39 -4.30
CA GLY A 16 34.74 -19.29 -3.71
C GLY A 16 34.55 -17.97 -4.45
N VAL A 17 35.23 -16.94 -3.93
CA VAL A 17 35.28 -15.60 -4.54
C VAL A 17 36.73 -15.17 -4.75
N GLY A 18 36.95 -14.30 -5.74
CA GLY A 18 38.28 -13.89 -6.19
C GLY A 18 38.90 -14.97 -7.08
N LYS A 19 38.51 -14.98 -8.35
CA LYS A 19 39.08 -15.90 -9.33
C LYS A 19 40.57 -15.57 -9.52
N PRO A 20 41.41 -16.60 -9.69
CA PRO A 20 42.80 -16.38 -9.99
C PRO A 20 42.99 -15.77 -11.40
N PRO A 21 44.14 -15.13 -11.66
CA PRO A 21 44.52 -14.72 -13.02
C PRO A 21 44.56 -15.93 -13.96
N PRO A 22 44.37 -15.74 -15.29
CA PRO A 22 44.33 -16.83 -16.27
C PRO A 22 45.57 -17.73 -16.28
N GLU A 23 46.73 -17.18 -15.91
CA GLU A 23 48.01 -17.89 -15.87
C GLU A 23 48.18 -18.77 -14.62
N HIS A 24 47.29 -18.63 -13.63
CA HIS A 24 47.38 -19.29 -12.32
C HIS A 24 46.03 -19.89 -11.90
N GLU A 25 45.24 -20.43 -12.84
CA GLU A 25 43.91 -20.98 -12.52
C GLU A 25 43.93 -22.13 -11.51
N ASP A 26 45.09 -22.77 -11.32
CA ASP A 26 45.32 -23.89 -10.42
C ASP A 26 45.38 -23.51 -8.93
N VAL A 27 45.60 -22.23 -8.60
CA VAL A 27 45.65 -21.78 -7.18
C VAL A 27 44.26 -21.67 -6.55
N GLY A 28 43.20 -21.76 -7.36
CA GLY A 28 41.81 -21.70 -6.92
C GLY A 28 41.38 -20.30 -6.46
N PHE A 29 40.28 -20.22 -5.71
CA PHE A 29 39.71 -18.96 -5.24
C PHE A 29 40.51 -18.37 -4.07
N CYS A 30 40.61 -17.03 -4.04
CA CYS A 30 41.18 -16.28 -2.90
C CYS A 30 40.45 -16.58 -1.58
N SER A 31 39.11 -16.64 -1.63
CA SER A 31 38.28 -17.08 -0.50
C SER A 31 37.54 -18.35 -0.87
N GLN A 32 37.81 -19.42 -0.13
CA GLN A 32 37.17 -20.72 -0.33
C GLN A 32 35.89 -20.82 0.49
N ILE A 33 34.82 -21.29 -0.13
CA ILE A 33 33.49 -21.42 0.45
C ILE A 33 33.06 -22.87 0.32
N ALA A 34 32.58 -23.45 1.43
CA ALA A 34 31.97 -24.77 1.46
C ALA A 34 30.52 -24.64 1.93
N VAL A 35 29.57 -24.89 1.03
CA VAL A 35 28.14 -24.86 1.35
C VAL A 35 27.71 -26.27 1.74
N PHE A 36 27.30 -26.44 2.99
CA PHE A 36 26.83 -27.71 3.53
C PHE A 36 25.30 -27.80 3.42
N ILE A 37 24.81 -28.75 2.64
CA ILE A 37 23.38 -28.98 2.41
C ILE A 37 23.02 -30.25 3.18
N LYS A 38 22.05 -30.16 4.10
CA LYS A 38 21.64 -31.34 4.87
C LYS A 38 20.93 -32.33 3.94
N ASN A 39 21.33 -33.60 3.97
CA ASN A 39 20.57 -34.64 3.29
C ASN A 39 19.31 -34.90 4.13
N TYR A 40 18.19 -34.30 3.75
CA TYR A 40 16.94 -34.46 4.48
C TYR A 40 16.42 -35.89 4.36
N THR A 41 16.42 -36.59 5.48
CA THR A 41 15.45 -37.64 5.82
C THR A 41 14.80 -37.17 7.12
N GLU A 42 13.58 -36.66 7.08
CA GLU A 42 12.86 -36.26 8.29
C GLU A 42 12.52 -37.52 9.09
N SER A 43 13.35 -37.87 10.07
CA SER A 43 12.95 -38.76 11.17
C SER A 43 12.46 -37.92 12.34
N GLU A 44 11.48 -38.43 13.08
CA GLU A 44 10.91 -37.81 14.29
C GLU A 44 11.98 -37.41 15.33
N GLU A 45 13.09 -38.15 15.37
CA GLU A 45 14.25 -37.89 16.24
C GLU A 45 14.92 -36.54 15.93
N SER A 46 14.99 -36.14 14.66
CA SER A 46 15.65 -34.90 14.24
C SER A 46 14.89 -33.63 14.65
N ILE A 47 13.58 -33.74 14.84
CA ILE A 47 12.70 -32.66 15.30
C ILE A 47 12.78 -32.55 16.83
N ASN A 48 12.87 -33.67 17.53
CA ASN A 48 13.00 -33.68 18.99
C ASN A 48 14.34 -33.10 19.48
N ILE A 49 15.45 -33.35 18.78
CA ILE A 49 16.76 -32.75 19.12
C ILE A 49 16.70 -31.23 19.09
N LYS A 50 15.99 -30.62 18.12
CA LYS A 50 15.84 -29.16 18.03
C LYS A 50 15.09 -28.55 19.22
N LYS A 51 14.17 -29.28 19.84
CA LYS A 51 13.36 -28.81 20.98
C LYS A 51 14.13 -28.78 22.31
N GLN A 52 15.20 -29.57 22.44
CA GLN A 52 15.98 -29.66 23.68
C GLN A 52 17.09 -28.61 23.82
N TYR A 53 17.46 -27.90 22.75
CA TYR A 53 18.55 -26.93 22.82
C TYR A 53 18.11 -25.63 23.50
N LYS A 54 18.56 -25.44 24.74
CA LYS A 54 18.54 -24.15 25.42
C LYS A 54 19.64 -23.26 24.84
N SER A 55 19.27 -22.12 24.26
CA SER A 55 20.24 -21.17 23.70
C SER A 55 21.18 -20.66 24.80
N ILE A 56 22.49 -20.79 24.58
CA ILE A 56 23.55 -20.22 25.44
C ILE A 56 23.74 -18.73 25.12
N TYR A 57 23.30 -18.28 23.94
CA TYR A 57 23.43 -16.90 23.51
C TYR A 57 22.42 -15.99 24.21
N LYS A 58 22.88 -14.79 24.61
CA LYS A 58 22.03 -13.68 25.06
C LYS A 58 21.63 -12.83 23.86
N THR A 59 20.33 -12.74 23.59
CA THR A 59 19.78 -11.84 22.56
C THR A 59 20.11 -10.39 22.91
N VAL A 60 20.86 -9.71 22.04
CA VAL A 60 21.20 -8.29 22.18
C VAL A 60 20.09 -7.41 21.59
N LEU A 61 19.52 -7.82 20.46
CA LEU A 61 18.45 -7.13 19.78
C LEU A 61 17.48 -8.15 19.16
N HIS A 62 16.19 -7.88 19.31
CA HIS A 62 15.12 -8.61 18.65
C HIS A 62 14.12 -7.61 18.09
N VAL A 63 13.89 -7.65 16.79
CA VAL A 63 12.96 -6.76 16.10
C VAL A 63 11.91 -7.61 15.40
N VAL A 64 10.64 -7.27 15.63
CA VAL A 64 9.50 -7.86 14.92
C VAL A 64 8.95 -6.79 13.99
N TYR A 65 8.92 -7.08 12.70
CA TYR A 65 8.36 -6.19 11.71
C TYR A 65 6.86 -6.44 11.58
N PRO A 66 6.06 -5.36 11.43
CA PRO A 66 4.62 -5.49 11.24
C PRO A 66 4.31 -6.24 9.94
N SER A 67 3.37 -7.18 9.99
CA SER A 67 2.88 -7.88 8.81
C SER A 67 1.46 -7.46 8.47
N LEU A 68 1.16 -7.30 7.17
CA LEU A 68 -0.21 -7.12 6.70
C LEU A 68 -1.09 -8.38 6.90
N GLN A 69 -0.50 -9.51 7.30
CA GLN A 69 -1.27 -10.67 7.77
C GLN A 69 -1.91 -10.43 9.14
N GLU A 70 -1.39 -9.48 9.92
CA GLU A 70 -2.00 -9.09 11.19
C GLU A 70 -3.13 -8.09 10.93
N GLU A 71 -4.33 -8.41 11.42
CA GLU A 71 -5.54 -7.62 11.19
C GLU A 71 -5.38 -6.15 11.57
N LYS A 72 -4.71 -5.84 12.69
CA LYS A 72 -4.51 -4.45 13.13
C LYS A 72 -3.74 -3.60 12.10
N TYR A 73 -2.71 -4.16 11.48
CA TYR A 73 -1.91 -3.45 10.48
C TYR A 73 -2.63 -3.41 9.14
N LEU A 74 -3.36 -4.47 8.80
CA LEU A 74 -4.21 -4.50 7.62
C LEU A 74 -5.34 -3.46 7.69
N ARG A 75 -6.09 -3.43 8.80
CA ARG A 75 -7.14 -2.44 9.08
C ARG A 75 -6.59 -1.02 8.94
N ASN A 76 -5.46 -0.73 9.59
CA ASN A 76 -4.84 0.58 9.51
C ASN A 76 -4.40 0.93 8.07
N ALA A 77 -3.85 -0.03 7.32
CA ALA A 77 -3.48 0.19 5.93
C ALA A 77 -4.70 0.49 5.04
N VAL A 78 -5.78 -0.28 5.19
CA VAL A 78 -7.04 -0.08 4.44
C VAL A 78 -7.66 1.27 4.78
N LEU A 79 -7.76 1.60 6.07
CA LEU A 79 -8.29 2.89 6.54
C LEU A 79 -7.52 4.06 5.94
N ASN A 80 -6.19 4.07 6.07
CA ASN A 80 -5.37 5.18 5.58
C ASN A 80 -5.42 5.33 4.06
N VAL A 81 -5.41 4.23 3.31
CA VAL A 81 -5.52 4.28 1.85
C VAL A 81 -6.93 4.74 1.43
N ALA A 82 -7.99 4.22 2.04
CA ALA A 82 -9.36 4.63 1.75
C ALA A 82 -9.58 6.12 2.05
N LEU A 83 -9.15 6.60 3.23
CA LEU A 83 -9.27 8.00 3.62
C LEU A 83 -8.46 8.95 2.74
N LEU A 84 -7.24 8.54 2.34
CA LEU A 84 -6.43 9.32 1.41
C LEU A 84 -7.20 9.58 0.10
N HIS A 85 -7.82 8.53 -0.45
CA HIS A 85 -8.57 8.65 -1.69
C HIS A 85 -9.92 9.36 -1.52
N ALA A 86 -10.60 9.15 -0.39
CA ALA A 86 -11.84 9.84 -0.08
C ALA A 86 -11.62 11.35 0.07
N ASN A 87 -10.54 11.77 0.74
CA ASN A 87 -10.17 13.19 0.84
C ASN A 87 -9.81 13.79 -0.52
N ARG A 88 -9.14 13.04 -1.40
CA ARG A 88 -8.88 13.49 -2.78
C ARG A 88 -10.17 13.71 -3.57
N MET A 89 -11.10 12.77 -3.48
CA MET A 89 -12.42 12.86 -4.10
C MET A 89 -13.20 14.07 -3.58
N LYS A 90 -13.22 14.26 -2.25
CA LYS A 90 -13.82 15.42 -1.58
C LYS A 90 -13.25 16.74 -2.12
N ASN A 91 -11.92 16.86 -2.15
CA ASN A 91 -11.25 18.09 -2.55
C ASN A 91 -11.44 18.38 -4.05
N SER A 92 -11.44 17.35 -4.90
CA SER A 92 -11.77 17.50 -6.32
C SER A 92 -13.16 18.11 -6.51
N LEU A 93 -14.15 17.57 -5.79
CA LEU A 93 -15.53 18.05 -5.85
C LEU A 93 -15.65 19.51 -5.41
N LEU A 94 -14.95 19.90 -4.33
CA LEU A 94 -14.94 21.28 -3.83
C LEU A 94 -14.33 22.24 -4.85
N CYS A 95 -13.21 21.89 -5.48
CA CYS A 95 -12.59 22.71 -6.52
C CYS A 95 -13.50 22.88 -7.74
N ASP A 96 -14.17 21.81 -8.17
CA ASP A 96 -15.11 21.85 -9.31
C ASP A 96 -16.32 22.76 -9.03
N HIS A 97 -16.73 22.91 -7.77
CA HIS A 97 -17.78 23.84 -7.36
C HIS A 97 -17.30 25.29 -7.36
N LYS A 98 -16.12 25.60 -6.80
CA LYS A 98 -15.56 26.96 -6.78
C LYS A 98 -15.45 27.56 -8.19
N ASN A 99 -14.95 26.78 -9.16
CA ASN A 99 -14.80 27.23 -10.55
C ASN A 99 -16.14 27.49 -11.28
N LYS A 100 -17.25 26.92 -10.81
CA LYS A 100 -18.59 27.14 -11.38
C LYS A 100 -19.29 28.38 -10.82
N ASP A 101 -18.98 28.76 -9.59
CA ASP A 101 -19.54 29.95 -8.96
C ASP A 101 -18.83 31.23 -9.42
N GLU A 102 -17.53 31.18 -9.68
CA GLU A 102 -16.79 32.31 -10.30
C GLU A 102 -17.26 32.60 -11.74
N ASN A 103 -17.57 31.56 -12.53
CA ASN A 103 -18.09 31.73 -13.90
C ASN A 103 -19.54 32.24 -13.99
N LYS A 104 -20.26 32.36 -12.87
CA LYS A 104 -21.61 32.94 -12.84
C LYS A 104 -21.63 34.43 -12.47
N GLN A 105 -20.50 35.02 -12.07
CA GLN A 105 -20.44 36.43 -11.71
C GLN A 105 -20.03 37.38 -12.86
N ASP A 106 -19.63 36.86 -14.03
CA ASP A 106 -19.26 37.70 -15.19
C ASP A 106 -20.40 37.85 -16.21
N ILE A 107 -21.50 38.48 -15.80
CA ILE A 107 -22.34 39.25 -16.73
C ILE A 107 -22.66 40.60 -16.09
N THR A 108 -21.67 41.42 -15.75
CA THR A 108 -21.75 42.87 -16.01
C THR A 108 -20.40 43.56 -15.84
N THR A 109 -20.16 44.53 -16.73
CA THR A 109 -19.16 45.60 -16.71
C THR A 109 -17.74 45.26 -17.17
N GLY A 110 -17.37 45.88 -18.29
CA GLY A 110 -16.12 45.66 -18.98
C GLY A 110 -14.90 46.36 -18.37
N VAL A 111 -13.76 45.87 -18.83
CA VAL A 111 -12.44 46.51 -18.92
C VAL A 111 -11.75 46.81 -17.58
N THR A 112 -10.83 45.94 -17.15
CA THR A 112 -9.39 46.25 -17.18
C THR A 112 -8.54 45.01 -16.90
N ASP A 113 -7.42 44.99 -17.60
CA ASP A 113 -6.38 43.98 -17.70
C ASP A 113 -5.60 43.84 -16.38
N HIS A 114 -5.66 42.67 -15.73
CA HIS A 114 -4.66 42.24 -14.75
C HIS A 114 -4.48 40.73 -14.82
N SER A 115 -3.30 40.35 -15.30
CA SER A 115 -2.71 39.02 -15.29
C SER A 115 -2.83 38.33 -13.93
N LYS A 116 -3.85 37.49 -13.77
CA LYS A 116 -3.86 36.46 -12.74
C LYS A 116 -3.26 35.21 -13.34
N GLU A 117 -2.01 34.96 -12.96
CA GLU A 117 -1.31 33.70 -13.19
C GLU A 117 -2.18 32.56 -12.69
N THR A 118 -2.84 31.90 -13.63
CA THR A 118 -3.59 30.68 -13.37
C THR A 118 -2.57 29.63 -12.98
N TYR A 119 -2.43 29.41 -11.67
CA TYR A 119 -1.83 28.19 -11.14
C TYR A 119 -2.68 27.03 -11.65
N THR A 120 -2.28 26.53 -12.82
CA THR A 120 -2.69 25.25 -13.34
C THR A 120 -2.11 24.24 -12.37
N TYR A 121 -2.85 23.97 -11.30
CA TYR A 121 -2.66 22.77 -10.52
C TYR A 121 -2.86 21.65 -11.51
N SER A 122 -1.72 21.15 -12.00
CA SER A 122 -1.64 20.12 -13.01
C SER A 122 -2.68 19.07 -12.66
N LYS A 123 -3.66 18.93 -13.56
CA LYS A 123 -4.59 17.83 -13.62
C LYS A 123 -3.74 16.57 -13.64
N TRP A 124 -3.40 16.07 -12.45
CA TRP A 124 -2.53 14.92 -12.30
C TRP A 124 -3.42 13.73 -12.56
N SER A 125 -3.50 13.40 -13.86
CA SER A 125 -4.08 12.17 -14.36
C SER A 125 -3.25 11.02 -13.83
N PHE A 126 -3.51 10.59 -12.59
CA PHE A 126 -3.33 9.19 -12.31
C PHE A 126 -4.37 8.51 -13.19
N GLY A 127 -3.90 7.83 -14.24
CA GLY A 127 -4.71 6.86 -14.94
C GLY A 127 -5.39 6.04 -13.88
N LEU A 128 -6.72 6.16 -13.82
CA LEU A 128 -7.54 5.08 -13.33
C LEU A 128 -7.08 3.90 -14.20
N GLU A 129 -6.19 3.06 -13.67
CA GLU A 129 -5.88 1.77 -14.27
C GLU A 129 -7.15 0.93 -14.13
N THR A 130 -8.17 1.31 -14.90
CA THR A 130 -9.27 0.45 -15.28
C THR A 130 -8.63 -0.62 -16.13
N GLU A 131 -8.20 -1.71 -15.48
CA GLU A 131 -8.16 -2.98 -16.18
C GLU A 131 -9.55 -3.16 -16.80
N THR A 132 -9.59 -3.12 -18.12
CA THR A 132 -10.77 -3.26 -18.96
C THR A 132 -11.54 -4.51 -18.54
N GLN A 133 -12.63 -4.30 -17.82
CA GLN A 133 -13.78 -5.18 -17.84
C GLN A 133 -15.00 -4.31 -18.12
N SER A 134 -15.46 -4.47 -19.36
CA SER A 134 -16.75 -4.04 -19.86
C SER A 134 -17.86 -4.61 -18.98
N GLU A 135 -18.51 -3.76 -18.22
CA GLU A 135 -19.93 -3.78 -17.90
C GLU A 135 -20.25 -2.38 -17.37
N GLU A 136 -21.26 -1.73 -17.96
CA GLU A 136 -21.73 -0.39 -17.64
C GLU A 136 -22.23 -0.32 -16.19
N ASN A 137 -21.31 -0.19 -15.23
CA ASN A 137 -21.63 0.28 -13.90
C ASN A 137 -21.19 1.73 -13.83
N GLU A 138 -22.18 2.63 -13.86
CA GLU A 138 -22.00 4.05 -13.61
C GLU A 138 -21.25 4.20 -12.26
N VAL A 139 -19.95 4.49 -12.31
CA VAL A 139 -19.12 4.59 -11.10
C VAL A 139 -19.66 5.75 -10.29
N ALA A 140 -20.26 5.46 -9.14
CA ALA A 140 -20.89 6.44 -8.28
C ALA A 140 -19.88 7.56 -7.96
N GLN A 141 -20.17 8.78 -8.41
CA GLN A 141 -19.29 9.93 -8.16
C GLN A 141 -19.56 10.55 -6.78
N PRO A 142 -18.56 11.20 -6.17
CA PRO A 142 -18.78 12.04 -5.00
C PRO A 142 -19.81 13.12 -5.29
N PHE A 143 -20.63 13.45 -4.30
CA PHE A 143 -21.70 14.45 -4.45
C PHE A 143 -21.90 15.26 -3.18
N ILE A 144 -22.54 16.43 -3.31
CA ILE A 144 -22.94 17.27 -2.18
C ILE A 144 -24.43 17.07 -1.93
N GLN A 145 -24.80 16.79 -0.69
CA GLN A 145 -26.19 16.74 -0.25
C GLN A 145 -26.35 17.64 0.99
N GLY A 146 -27.03 18.75 0.82
CA GLY A 146 -27.13 19.78 1.86
C GLY A 146 -25.74 20.34 2.19
N ASN A 147 -25.37 20.29 3.47
CA ASN A 147 -24.09 20.78 3.97
C ASN A 147 -23.07 19.66 4.21
N THR A 148 -23.16 18.56 3.45
CA THR A 148 -22.32 17.38 3.59
C THR A 148 -21.88 16.87 2.23
N ILE A 149 -20.60 16.53 2.11
CA ILE A 149 -20.04 15.82 0.96
C ILE A 149 -20.10 14.32 1.24
N HIS A 150 -20.63 13.59 0.26
CA HIS A 150 -20.76 12.15 0.28
C HIS A 150 -19.76 11.54 -0.70
N VAL A 151 -18.90 10.66 -0.20
CA VAL A 151 -17.96 9.87 -1.02
C VAL A 151 -18.41 8.40 -1.02
N PRO A 152 -18.88 7.85 -2.15
CA PRO A 152 -19.33 6.46 -2.23
C PRO A 152 -18.22 5.45 -1.94
N LEU A 153 -18.52 4.42 -1.15
CA LEU A 153 -17.59 3.33 -0.85
C LEU A 153 -17.30 2.50 -2.10
N GLU A 154 -18.28 2.35 -2.98
CA GLU A 154 -18.14 1.69 -4.27
C GLU A 154 -17.07 2.40 -5.12
N ALA A 155 -17.06 3.74 -5.11
CA ALA A 155 -16.05 4.54 -5.80
C ALA A 155 -14.64 4.29 -5.22
N LEU A 156 -14.50 4.24 -3.90
CA LEU A 156 -13.23 3.91 -3.24
C LEU A 156 -12.77 2.49 -3.55
N PHE A 157 -13.69 1.55 -3.67
CA PHE A 157 -13.39 0.15 -3.96
C PHE A 157 -12.97 -0.10 -5.41
N THR A 158 -13.27 0.82 -6.35
CA THR A 158 -12.70 0.78 -7.71
C THR A 158 -11.18 0.97 -7.72
N ILE A 159 -10.61 1.50 -6.64
CA ILE A 159 -9.18 1.81 -6.55
C ILE A 159 -8.43 0.51 -6.32
N SER A 160 -7.60 0.12 -7.29
CA SER A 160 -6.88 -1.15 -7.31
C SER A 160 -6.09 -1.41 -6.01
N LYS A 161 -5.52 -0.36 -5.41
CA LYS A 161 -4.79 -0.47 -4.13
C LYS A 161 -5.72 -0.80 -2.95
N VAL A 162 -6.90 -0.20 -2.87
CA VAL A 162 -7.90 -0.49 -1.84
C VAL A 162 -8.41 -1.91 -2.02
N LYS A 163 -8.82 -2.27 -3.24
CA LYS A 163 -9.30 -3.61 -3.60
C LYS A 163 -8.29 -4.71 -3.26
N LYS A 164 -7.00 -4.51 -3.57
CA LYS A 164 -5.91 -5.46 -3.25
C LYS A 164 -5.69 -5.63 -1.74
N LEU A 165 -5.94 -4.59 -0.93
CA LEU A 165 -5.71 -4.64 0.51
C LEU A 165 -6.85 -5.34 1.27
N CYS A 166 -8.11 -5.02 0.97
CA CYS A 166 -9.25 -5.56 1.72
C CYS A 166 -9.95 -6.73 1.03
N GLY A 167 -9.71 -6.97 -0.27
CA GLY A 167 -10.31 -8.06 -1.06
C GLY A 167 -11.79 -7.83 -1.41
N THR A 168 -12.62 -7.45 -0.44
CA THR A 168 -14.06 -7.21 -0.61
C THR A 168 -14.50 -5.85 -0.07
N LEU A 169 -15.63 -5.36 -0.56
CA LEU A 169 -16.25 -4.11 -0.12
C LEU A 169 -16.69 -4.19 1.35
N ASP A 170 -17.23 -5.33 1.77
CA ASP A 170 -17.67 -5.53 3.16
C ASP A 170 -16.50 -5.47 4.15
N VAL A 171 -15.35 -6.05 3.79
CA VAL A 171 -14.14 -5.97 4.61
C VAL A 171 -13.65 -4.52 4.70
N MET A 172 -13.68 -3.78 3.58
CA MET A 172 -13.35 -2.35 3.60
C MET A 172 -14.28 -1.58 4.54
N LYS A 173 -15.60 -1.77 4.41
CA LYS A 173 -16.62 -1.13 5.24
C LYS A 173 -16.40 -1.44 6.72
N ASN A 174 -16.13 -2.70 7.06
CA ASN A 174 -15.86 -3.11 8.44
C ASN A 174 -14.58 -2.47 9.00
N PHE A 175 -13.54 -2.31 8.19
CA PHE A 175 -12.26 -1.71 8.60
C PHE A 175 -12.31 -0.20 8.77
N ILE A 176 -13.18 0.50 8.04
CA ILE A 176 -13.36 1.94 8.21
C ILE A 176 -14.45 2.29 9.23
N ALA A 177 -15.40 1.38 9.48
CA ALA A 177 -16.45 1.58 10.46
C ALA A 177 -15.86 1.87 11.85
N GLY A 178 -16.41 2.89 12.51
CA GLY A 178 -15.98 3.38 13.82
C GLY A 178 -14.96 4.53 13.76
N GLU A 179 -14.19 4.63 12.68
CA GLU A 179 -13.15 5.66 12.49
C GLU A 179 -13.62 6.81 11.59
N VAL A 180 -14.68 6.58 10.80
CA VAL A 180 -15.25 7.56 9.88
C VAL A 180 -16.76 7.66 10.03
N THR A 181 -17.31 8.83 9.75
CA THR A 181 -18.76 9.03 9.70
C THR A 181 -19.31 8.45 8.40
N LEU A 182 -20.16 7.43 8.52
CA LEU A 182 -20.85 6.81 7.38
C LEU A 182 -22.30 7.29 7.31
N SER A 183 -22.88 7.26 6.11
CA SER A 183 -24.31 7.46 5.90
C SER A 183 -25.15 6.38 6.61
N ALA A 184 -26.46 6.63 6.79
CA ALA A 184 -27.36 5.70 7.48
C ALA A 184 -27.46 4.33 6.80
N ASP A 185 -27.31 4.26 5.47
CA ASP A 185 -27.20 3.02 4.69
C ASP A 185 -25.79 2.41 4.69
N GLY A 186 -24.80 3.14 5.23
CA GLY A 186 -23.40 2.78 5.30
C GLY A 186 -22.75 2.62 3.92
N LYS A 187 -23.22 3.34 2.90
CA LYS A 187 -22.67 3.29 1.54
C LYS A 187 -21.75 4.46 1.20
N THR A 188 -21.75 5.53 2.00
CA THR A 188 -20.93 6.71 1.73
C THR A 188 -20.18 7.16 2.99
N ILE A 189 -18.98 7.70 2.80
CA ILE A 189 -18.26 8.48 3.83
C ILE A 189 -18.79 9.91 3.76
N MET A 190 -19.12 10.47 4.92
CA MET A 190 -19.70 11.81 5.06
C MET A 190 -18.66 12.80 5.60
N TYR A 191 -18.49 13.91 4.90
CA TYR A 191 -17.68 15.05 5.34
C TYR A 191 -18.57 16.27 5.51
N PRO A 192 -18.66 16.88 6.70
CA PRO A 192 -19.35 18.17 6.84
C PRO A 192 -18.62 19.24 6.01
N VAL A 193 -19.38 20.10 5.35
CA VAL A 193 -18.86 21.27 4.64
C VAL A 193 -18.97 22.45 5.60
N TYR A 194 -17.85 23.06 6.00
CA TYR A 194 -17.92 24.29 6.79
C TYR A 194 -17.83 25.49 5.85
N LEU A 195 -18.46 26.62 6.23
CA LEU A 195 -18.43 27.86 5.44
C LEU A 195 -16.99 28.32 5.15
N ASP A 196 -16.04 27.99 6.04
CA ASP A 196 -14.61 28.28 5.86
C ASP A 196 -13.95 27.43 4.76
N ASP A 197 -14.43 26.21 4.48
CA ASP A 197 -13.92 25.37 3.37
C ASP A 197 -14.23 25.99 2.00
N VAL A 198 -15.28 26.82 1.93
CA VAL A 198 -15.68 27.60 0.75
C VAL A 198 -14.92 28.92 0.68
N LEU A 199 -14.50 29.47 1.83
CA LEU A 199 -13.95 30.82 2.00
C LEU A 199 -12.44 30.89 2.29
N GLU A 200 -11.67 29.80 2.24
CA GLU A 200 -10.21 29.93 2.12
C GLU A 200 -9.87 30.55 0.75
N VAL A 201 -9.70 31.88 0.81
CA VAL A 201 -9.31 32.88 -0.20
C VAL A 201 -7.83 32.77 -0.53
#